data_AF-A0A1B6IE76-F1
#
_entry.id   AF-A0A1B6IE76-F1
#
_cell.length_a   1.000
_cell.length_b   1.000
_cell.length_c   1.000
_cell.angle_alpha   90.00
_cell.angle_beta   90.00
_cell.angle_gamma   90.00
#
_symmetry.space_group_name_H-M   'P 1'
#
loop_
_entity.id
_entity.type
_entity.pdbx_description
1 polymer ?
#
loop_
_entity_poly.entity_id
_entity_poly.type
_entity_poly.pdbx_seq_one_letter_code
_entity_poly.pdbx_strand_id
1 'polypeptide(L)'
;MPIQAPQWTEFLSCPVCCNEFDATLRSPVSLACAHTVCKTCLVNLHRKQCPFDQTPITTELEKLPVNTALLQLSTMVCHGFCTTLRMCFLKYNKNAHSGTTVDGVSVMSGLL
;
A
#
# COMPACT_ATOMS: atom_id res chain seq x y z
N MET A 1 19.40 25.42 -8.23
CA MET A 1 19.42 23.94 -8.35
C MET A 1 18.43 23.52 -9.42
N PRO A 2 18.78 22.65 -10.39
CA PRO A 2 17.78 22.15 -11.34
C PRO A 2 16.78 21.27 -10.57
N ILE A 3 15.53 21.70 -10.52
CA ILE A 3 14.43 20.91 -9.97
C ILE A 3 14.15 19.82 -11.00
N GLN A 4 14.72 18.63 -10.79
CA GLN A 4 14.26 17.46 -11.55
C GLN A 4 12.83 17.16 -11.10
N ALA A 5 11.93 16.96 -12.07
CA ALA A 5 10.59 16.52 -11.75
C ALA A 5 10.69 15.19 -10.98
N PRO A 6 9.98 15.03 -9.85
CA PRO A 6 9.98 13.78 -9.11
C PRO A 6 9.60 12.66 -10.06
N GLN A 7 10.35 11.56 -10.00
CA GLN A 7 9.99 10.37 -10.75
C GLN A 7 8.59 9.96 -10.28
N TRP A 8 7.69 9.68 -11.21
CA TRP A 8 6.28 9.40 -10.96
C TRP A 8 6.07 8.29 -9.90
N THR A 9 7.06 7.42 -9.70
CA THR A 9 7.11 6.37 -8.67
C THR A 9 7.11 6.91 -7.24
N GLU A 10 7.57 8.14 -7.00
CA GLU A 10 7.56 8.76 -5.67
C GLU A 10 6.13 9.03 -5.18
N PHE A 11 5.19 9.32 -6.09
CA PHE A 11 3.77 9.50 -5.75
C PHE A 11 3.07 8.20 -5.35
N LEU A 12 3.69 7.04 -5.64
CA LEU A 12 3.18 5.72 -5.29
C LEU A 12 3.75 5.19 -3.97
N SER A 13 4.48 6.06 -3.25
CA SER A 13 5.07 5.76 -1.95
C SER A 13 4.53 6.69 -0.87
N CYS A 14 4.45 6.19 0.35
CA CYS A 14 4.01 6.98 1.49
C CYS A 14 5.10 8.00 1.88
N PRO A 15 4.79 9.31 1.94
CA PRO A 15 5.77 10.36 2.24
C PRO A 15 6.32 10.33 3.68
N VAL A 16 5.68 9.59 4.59
CA VAL A 16 6.11 9.49 6.00
C VAL A 16 7.15 8.39 6.22
N CYS A 17 7.02 7.27 5.50
CA CYS A 17 7.83 6.07 5.73
C CYS A 17 8.56 5.59 4.47
N CYS A 18 8.43 6.29 3.36
CA CYS A 18 9.08 6.02 2.07
C CYS A 18 8.85 4.60 1.52
N ASN A 19 7.79 3.92 1.96
CA ASN A 19 7.42 2.60 1.46
C ASN A 19 6.28 2.72 0.44
N GLU A 20 6.29 1.84 -0.57
CA GLU A 20 5.23 1.72 -1.57
C GLU A 20 3.86 1.45 -0.93
N PHE A 21 2.82 1.93 -1.59
CA PHE A 21 1.44 1.64 -1.20
C PHE A 21 1.03 0.20 -1.56
N ASP A 22 0.31 -0.45 -0.64
CA ASP A 22 -0.17 -1.81 -0.81
C ASP A 22 -1.61 -1.99 -0.29
N ALA A 23 -2.29 -3.06 -0.69
CA ALA A 23 -3.69 -3.27 -0.35
C ALA A 23 -3.94 -3.76 1.08
N THR A 24 -2.90 -4.24 1.79
CA THR A 24 -3.06 -4.98 3.05
C THR A 24 -2.71 -4.12 4.27
N LEU A 25 -1.48 -3.61 4.33
CA LEU A 25 -0.93 -2.88 5.47
C LEU A 25 -0.74 -1.40 5.17
N ARG A 26 -0.32 -1.05 3.96
CA ARG A 26 0.03 0.33 3.58
C ARG A 26 -0.94 0.90 2.56
N SER A 27 -2.24 0.66 2.75
CA SER A 27 -3.26 1.25 1.86
C SER A 27 -3.16 2.78 1.89
N PRO A 28 -3.14 3.44 0.73
CA PRO A 28 -3.08 4.90 0.65
C PRO A 28 -4.40 5.48 1.12
N VAL A 29 -4.40 6.33 2.14
CA VAL A 29 -5.60 6.96 2.70
C VAL A 29 -5.55 8.45 2.42
N SER A 30 -6.60 8.98 1.80
CA SER A 30 -6.73 10.41 1.52
C SER A 30 -7.34 11.14 2.70
N LEU A 31 -6.64 12.15 3.22
CA LEU A 31 -7.14 13.03 4.28
C LEU A 31 -7.95 14.20 3.69
N ALA A 32 -8.75 14.86 4.53
CA ALA A 32 -9.55 16.03 4.14
C ALA A 32 -8.68 17.21 3.63
N CYS A 33 -7.42 17.29 4.05
CA CYS A 33 -6.46 18.29 3.59
C CYS A 33 -5.72 17.89 2.29
N ALA A 34 -6.24 16.92 1.54
CA ALA A 34 -5.68 16.41 0.28
C ALA A 34 -4.32 15.69 0.37
N HIS A 35 -3.78 15.49 1.57
CA HIS A 35 -2.60 14.63 1.78
C HIS A 35 -2.96 13.16 1.77
N THR A 36 -2.11 12.32 1.16
CA THR A 36 -2.23 10.87 1.21
C THR A 36 -1.15 10.27 2.09
N VAL A 37 -1.54 9.46 3.05
CA VAL A 37 -0.64 8.75 3.99
C VAL A 37 -1.10 7.30 4.09
N CYS A 38 -0.16 6.36 4.26
CA CYS A 38 -0.54 4.96 4.39
C CYS A 38 -1.23 4.67 5.72
N LYS A 39 -2.15 3.70 5.73
CA LYS A 39 -2.91 3.27 6.91
C LYS A 39 -2.03 2.95 8.13
N THR A 40 -0.93 2.23 7.93
CA THR A 40 0.03 1.91 9.01
C THR A 40 0.61 3.18 9.65
N CYS A 41 0.99 4.19 8.86
CA CYS A 41 1.50 5.44 9.43
C CYS A 41 0.41 6.19 10.19
N LEU A 42 -0.81 6.26 9.65
CA LEU A 42 -1.93 6.92 10.31
C LEU A 42 -2.30 6.31 11.66
N VAL A 43 -2.23 4.97 11.80
CA VAL A 43 -2.51 4.30 13.08
C VAL A 43 -1.44 4.61 14.14
N ASN A 44 -0.19 4.83 13.72
CA ASN A 44 0.93 5.11 14.62
C ASN A 44 1.13 6.61 14.90
N LEU A 45 0.22 7.47 14.46
CA LEU A 45 0.29 8.90 14.75
C LEU A 45 -0.01 9.17 16.23
N HIS A 46 0.89 9.86 16.92
CA HIS A 46 0.67 10.29 18.32
C HIS A 46 -0.52 11.25 18.47
N ARG A 47 -0.82 12.05 17.44
CA ARG A 47 -1.92 13.02 17.43
C ARG A 47 -2.75 12.78 16.17
N LYS A 48 -4.08 12.86 16.28
CA LYS A 48 -5.01 12.77 15.15
C LYS A 48 -4.97 14.04 14.28
N GLN A 49 -3.81 14.34 13.69
CA GLN A 49 -3.55 15.52 12.87
C GLN A 49 -2.69 15.11 11.68
N CYS A 50 -2.90 15.71 10.51
CA CYS A 50 -2.04 15.49 9.36
C CYS A 50 -0.58 15.84 9.70
N PRO A 51 0.41 15.00 9.33
CA PRO A 51 1.81 15.25 9.67
C PRO A 51 2.45 16.42 8.88
N PHE A 52 1.78 16.92 7.84
CA PHE A 52 2.31 17.97 6.96
C PHE A 52 1.77 19.36 7.32
N ASP A 53 0.46 19.48 7.51
CA ASP A 53 -0.23 20.76 7.72
C ASP A 53 -0.96 20.86 9.07
N GLN A 54 -0.88 19.81 9.90
CA GLN A 54 -1.49 19.73 11.22
C GLN A 54 -3.02 19.84 11.24
N THR A 55 -3.68 19.71 10.07
CA THR A 55 -5.14 19.69 9.97
C THR A 55 -5.69 18.54 10.82
N PRO A 56 -6.65 18.81 11.72
CA PRO A 56 -7.20 17.77 12.58
C PRO A 56 -7.95 16.71 11.76
N ILE A 57 -7.70 15.45 12.08
CA ILE A 57 -8.41 14.30 11.52
C ILE A 57 -9.62 14.04 12.42
N THR A 58 -10.78 14.53 12.01
CA THR A 58 -12.04 14.42 12.78
C THR A 58 -12.73 13.08 12.59
N THR A 59 -12.55 12.44 11.44
CA THR A 59 -13.10 11.11 11.12
C THR A 59 -12.25 9.99 11.74
N GLU A 60 -12.88 8.90 12.15
CA GLU A 60 -12.18 7.69 12.58
C GLU A 60 -11.31 7.13 11.44
N LEU A 61 -10.11 6.65 11.77
CA LEU A 61 -9.12 6.21 10.76
C LEU A 61 -9.64 5.07 9.87
N GLU A 62 -10.50 4.21 10.40
CA GLU A 62 -11.10 3.08 9.67
C GLU A 62 -12.16 3.50 8.66
N LYS A 63 -12.77 4.68 8.86
CA LYS A 63 -13.81 5.26 7.99
C LYS A 63 -13.22 6.22 6.94
N LEU A 64 -11.92 6.48 6.99
CA LEU A 64 -11.26 7.33 5.99
C LEU A 64 -11.20 6.63 4.63
N PRO A 65 -11.41 7.37 3.52
CA PRO A 65 -11.40 6.79 2.20
C PRO A 65 -10.00 6.32 1.79
N VAL A 66 -9.91 5.07 1.35
CA VAL A 66 -8.71 4.54 0.67
C VAL A 66 -8.69 5.08 -0.75
N ASN A 67 -7.56 5.63 -1.18
CA ASN A 67 -7.33 6.09 -2.54
C ASN A 67 -7.10 4.89 -3.47
N THR A 68 -8.19 4.33 -3.98
CA THR A 68 -8.14 3.17 -4.88
C THR A 68 -7.37 3.46 -6.16
N ALA A 69 -7.37 4.70 -6.67
CA ALA A 69 -6.60 5.06 -7.86
C ALA A 69 -5.09 4.90 -7.63
N LEU A 70 -4.55 5.42 -6.52
CA LEU A 70 -3.13 5.24 -6.18
C LEU A 70 -2.80 3.78 -5.90
N LEU A 71 -3.71 3.05 -5.26
CA LEU A 71 -3.52 1.62 -5.00
C LEU A 71 -3.50 0.80 -6.29
N GLN A 72 -4.35 1.12 -7.26
CA GLN A 72 -4.36 0.48 -8.57
C GLN A 72 -3.09 0.84 -9.36
N LEU A 73 -2.65 2.09 -9.31
CA LEU A 73 -1.40 2.49 -9.98
C LEU A 73 -0.20 1.77 -9.37
N SER A 74 -0.09 1.68 -8.04
CA SER A 74 1.01 0.99 -7.38
C SER A 74 1.07 -0.51 -7.69
N THR A 75 -0.08 -1.15 -7.90
CA THR A 75 -0.14 -2.56 -8.32
C THR A 75 0.05 -2.75 -9.83
N MET A 76 -0.30 -1.76 -10.66
CA MET A 76 -0.19 -1.81 -12.12
C MET A 76 1.20 -1.48 -12.67
N VAL A 77 2.07 -0.80 -11.90
CA VAL A 77 3.46 -0.49 -12.34
C VAL A 77 4.24 -1.74 -12.75
N CYS A 78 3.89 -2.92 -12.22
CA CYS A 78 4.50 -4.18 -12.61
C CYS A 78 4.21 -4.62 -14.07
N HIS A 79 3.39 -3.91 -14.84
CA HIS A 79 3.01 -4.33 -16.20
C HIS A 79 3.89 -3.78 -17.33
N GLY A 80 4.96 -3.03 -17.02
CA GLY A 80 5.84 -2.42 -18.02
C GLY A 80 7.11 -3.20 -18.39
N PHE A 81 7.58 -4.16 -17.58
CA PHE A 81 8.85 -4.86 -17.82
C PHE A 81 8.97 -6.25 -17.13
N CYS A 82 7.89 -7.04 -17.05
CA CYS A 82 7.95 -8.39 -16.45
C CYS A 82 7.64 -9.47 -17.50
N THR A 83 8.62 -9.82 -18.33
CA THR A 83 8.58 -10.95 -19.28
C THR A 83 8.79 -12.32 -18.62
N THR A 84 8.61 -12.47 -17.30
CA THR A 84 8.71 -13.81 -16.69
C THR A 84 7.81 -13.92 -15.45
N LEU A 85 6.71 -14.66 -15.63
CA LEU A 85 5.63 -15.01 -14.70
C LEU A 85 6.03 -15.56 -13.31
N ARG A 86 7.31 -15.53 -12.91
CA ARG A 86 7.80 -16.21 -11.70
C ARG A 86 7.90 -15.33 -10.45
N MET A 87 7.76 -14.00 -10.56
CA MET A 87 7.85 -13.07 -9.42
C MET A 87 6.50 -12.47 -8.97
N CYS A 88 5.48 -12.43 -9.84
CA CYS A 88 4.16 -11.89 -9.47
C CYS A 88 3.44 -12.76 -8.42
N PHE A 89 3.73 -14.06 -8.40
CA PHE A 89 3.13 -15.00 -7.43
C PHE A 89 3.64 -14.81 -5.99
N LEU A 90 4.88 -14.35 -5.79
CA LEU A 90 5.48 -14.29 -4.45
C LEU A 90 4.98 -13.10 -3.62
N LYS A 91 4.62 -11.96 -4.24
CA LYS A 91 4.06 -10.82 -3.49
C LYS A 91 2.60 -11.08 -3.07
N TYR A 92 1.85 -11.85 -3.87
CA TYR A 92 0.51 -12.32 -3.49
C TYR A 92 0.57 -13.42 -2.41
N ASN A 93 1.56 -14.31 -2.45
CA ASN A 93 1.69 -15.43 -1.50
C ASN A 93 2.29 -15.03 -0.13
N LYS A 94 3.05 -13.93 -0.02
CA LYS A 94 3.61 -13.47 1.27
C LYS A 94 2.56 -12.98 2.29
N ASN A 95 1.32 -12.73 1.85
CA ASN A 95 0.19 -12.38 2.72
C ASN A 95 -0.61 -13.61 3.19
N ALA A 96 -0.24 -14.84 2.79
CA ALA A 96 -0.93 -16.06 3.21
C ALA A 96 -0.44 -16.64 4.55
N HIS A 97 0.50 -15.98 5.24
CA HIS A 97 1.14 -16.51 6.46
C HIS A 97 0.87 -15.71 7.74
N SER A 98 -0.26 -15.02 7.84
CA SER A 98 -0.81 -14.56 9.12
C SER A 98 -2.20 -15.15 9.36
N GLY A 99 -2.20 -16.45 9.68
CA GLY A 99 -3.13 -17.15 10.57
C GLY A 99 -4.64 -16.90 10.44
N THR A 100 -5.31 -17.77 9.68
CA THR A 100 -6.59 -18.38 10.10
C THR A 100 -6.66 -19.79 9.53
N THR A 101 -6.74 -20.77 10.43
CA THR A 101 -6.99 -22.18 10.14
C THR A 101 -8.40 -22.34 9.60
N VAL A 102 -8.57 -22.79 8.35
CA VAL A 102 -9.77 -23.49 7.89
C VAL A 102 -9.36 -24.58 6.88
N ASP A 103 -9.53 -25.81 7.35
CA ASP A 103 -9.91 -27.05 6.67
C ASP A 103 -9.25 -27.45 5.34
N GLY A 104 -8.65 -28.64 5.39
CA GLY A 104 -7.76 -29.19 4.38
C GLY A 104 -8.43 -29.55 3.06
N VAL A 105 -7.72 -29.22 1.99
CA VAL A 105 -7.73 -29.99 0.74
C VAL A 105 -6.29 -30.05 0.24
N SER A 106 -5.75 -31.27 0.22
CA SER A 106 -4.45 -31.61 -0.33
C SER A 106 -4.45 -31.39 -1.85
N VAL A 107 -3.53 -30.58 -2.37
CA VAL A 107 -3.18 -30.59 -3.80
C VAL A 107 -1.77 -31.17 -3.94
N MET A 108 -1.75 -32.44 -4.34
CA MET A 108 -0.58 -33.22 -4.71
C MET A 108 0.29 -32.46 -5.70
N SER A 109 1.54 -32.21 -5.28
CA SER A 109 2.62 -31.75 -6.15
C SER A 109 3.12 -32.94 -6.98
N GLY A 110 2.87 -32.91 -8.29
CA GLY A 110 3.51 -33.81 -9.23
C GLY A 110 4.95 -33.36 -9.47
N LEU A 111 5.92 -34.17 -9.03
CA LEU A 111 7.30 -34.16 -9.52
C LEU A 111 7.47 -35.36 -10.45
N LEU A 112 8.09 -35.09 -11.61
CA LEU A 112 8.55 -36.01 -12.68
C LEU A 112 7.47 -36.54 -13.63
#